data_AF-A0A2X1QES6-F1
#
_entry.id   AF-A0A2X1QES6-F1
#
_cell.length_a   1.000
_cell.length_b   1.000
_cell.length_c   1.000
_cell.angle_alpha   90.00
_cell.angle_beta   90.00
_cell.angle_gamma   90.00
#
_symmetry.space_group_name_H-M   'P 1'
#
loop_
_entity.id
_entity.type
_entity.pdbx_description
1 polymer ?
#
loop_
_entity_poly.entity_id
_entity_poly.type
_entity_poly.pdbx_seq_one_letter_code
_entity_poly.pdbx_strand_id
1 'polypeptide(L)'
;MKGITTWIVLGSLLLSGCDQKSIHKDAPMNPLTDINARLAFTCKHQIIPEASADTDVLFKYARWLQKNNLINRDKMVDAEIARLYRIAAENGHYKASINLQNGALRGRFSLSSHERLRLSQQLIDAKVAAGYYFIAIYLEHGAAGLAQDPEMALRYYRKAADEGNPQAQAFLGEKLFPAKRAPQVAMQMFRCAALQGEGKSG
;
A
#
# COMPACT_ATOMS: atom_id res chain seq x y z
N MET A 1 -57.78 46.43 26.70
CA MET A 1 -56.97 45.30 27.22
C MET A 1 -56.58 44.47 26.00
N LYS A 2 -55.34 44.22 25.58
CA LYS A 2 -53.94 44.47 25.98
C LYS A 2 -53.17 44.50 24.63
N GLY A 3 -52.39 45.50 24.27
CA GLY A 3 -50.96 45.59 24.59
C GLY A 3 -50.14 44.51 23.88
N ILE A 4 -49.76 44.70 22.62
CA ILE A 4 -48.79 43.83 21.93
C ILE A 4 -47.40 44.48 22.05
N THR A 5 -46.59 43.96 22.96
CA THR A 5 -45.21 44.37 23.21
C THR A 5 -44.26 43.72 22.22
N THR A 6 -43.53 44.57 21.49
CA THR A 6 -42.35 44.25 20.68
C THR A 6 -41.23 43.69 21.56
N TRP A 7 -40.70 42.51 21.22
CA TRP A 7 -39.43 42.01 21.78
C TRP A 7 -38.49 41.63 20.64
N ILE A 8 -37.47 42.46 20.45
CA ILE A 8 -36.30 42.16 19.62
C ILE A 8 -35.43 41.22 20.44
N VAL A 9 -35.25 39.98 19.97
CA VAL A 9 -34.25 39.05 20.51
C VAL A 9 -33.16 38.91 19.45
N LEU A 10 -32.01 39.54 19.69
CA LEU A 10 -30.77 39.27 18.96
C LEU A 10 -30.33 37.84 19.27
N GLY A 11 -30.49 36.94 18.29
CA GLY A 11 -29.90 35.60 18.33
C GLY A 11 -28.45 35.65 17.86
N SER A 12 -27.52 35.67 18.81
CA SER A 12 -26.09 35.54 18.56
C SER A 12 -25.77 34.15 17.99
N LEU A 13 -25.40 34.07 16.72
CA LEU A 13 -24.83 32.87 16.11
C LEU A 13 -23.46 32.58 16.75
N LEU A 14 -23.45 31.70 17.75
CA LEU A 14 -22.22 31.06 18.22
C LEU A 14 -21.81 30.02 17.16
N LEU A 15 -20.76 30.34 16.40
CA LEU A 15 -20.02 29.38 15.59
C LEU A 15 -19.35 28.38 16.55
N SER A 16 -20.02 27.25 16.78
CA SER A 16 -19.41 26.08 17.42
C SER A 16 -18.32 25.56 16.47
N GLY A 17 -17.06 25.87 16.78
CA GLY A 17 -15.92 25.24 16.14
C GLY A 17 -15.95 23.73 16.41
N CYS A 18 -16.09 22.94 15.35
CA CYS A 18 -15.87 21.49 15.44
C CYS A 18 -14.36 21.27 15.60
N ASP A 19 -13.94 21.07 16.84
CA ASP A 19 -12.63 20.52 17.19
C ASP A 19 -12.56 19.09 16.65
N GLN A 20 -11.95 18.93 15.48
CA GLN A 20 -11.73 17.62 14.88
C GLN A 20 -10.56 16.95 15.61
N LYS A 21 -10.84 16.50 16.83
CA LYS A 21 -9.91 15.69 17.62
C LYS A 21 -9.69 14.39 16.84
N SER A 22 -8.56 14.30 16.16
CA SER A 22 -8.10 13.08 15.50
C SER A 22 -7.95 12.00 16.57
N ILE A 23 -8.96 11.14 16.68
CA ILE A 23 -8.84 9.94 17.49
C ILE A 23 -7.94 8.98 16.70
N HIS A 24 -6.62 9.16 16.86
CA HIS A 24 -5.69 8.06 16.68
C HIS A 24 -6.05 7.04 17.75
N LYS A 25 -6.92 6.08 17.40
CA LYS A 25 -7.02 4.84 18.17
C LYS A 25 -5.74 4.09 17.90
N ASP A 26 -4.71 4.41 18.67
CA ASP A 26 -3.53 3.57 18.76
C ASP A 26 -4.00 2.17 19.14
N ALA A 27 -3.80 1.21 18.23
CA ALA A 27 -3.99 -0.19 18.56
C ALA A 27 -3.16 -0.48 19.83
N PRO A 28 -3.71 -1.20 20.82
CA PRO A 28 -3.02 -1.45 22.08
C PRO A 28 -1.64 -2.06 21.79
N MET A 29 -0.58 -1.31 22.08
CA MET A 29 0.79 -1.77 21.91
C MET A 29 1.15 -2.69 23.07
N ASN A 30 1.59 -3.90 22.74
CA ASN A 30 2.02 -4.89 23.71
C ASN A 30 3.26 -4.40 24.52
N PRO A 31 3.46 -4.86 25.77
CA PRO A 31 4.53 -4.39 26.68
C PRO A 31 5.96 -4.51 26.11
N LEU A 32 6.88 -3.66 26.59
CA LEU A 32 8.28 -3.60 26.12
C LEU A 32 9.13 -4.83 26.51
N THR A 33 8.62 -5.73 27.36
CA THR A 33 9.33 -6.94 27.79
C THR A 33 9.59 -7.93 26.66
N ASP A 34 8.81 -7.87 25.57
CA ASP A 34 8.96 -8.74 24.41
C ASP A 34 9.75 -8.10 23.25
N ILE A 35 10.47 -6.99 23.51
CA ILE A 35 11.09 -6.21 22.43
C ILE A 35 12.07 -7.06 21.61
N ASN A 36 12.80 -7.98 22.24
CA ASN A 36 13.74 -8.88 21.57
C ASN A 36 13.04 -9.89 20.66
N ALA A 37 11.86 -10.41 21.04
CA ALA A 37 11.05 -11.27 20.18
C ALA A 37 10.44 -10.51 19.00
N ARG A 38 10.12 -9.21 19.17
CA ARG A 38 9.64 -8.34 18.09
C ARG A 38 10.73 -7.90 17.11
N LEU A 39 12.00 -7.96 17.54
CA LEU A 39 13.17 -7.66 16.72
C LEU A 39 13.61 -8.85 15.86
N ALA A 40 13.20 -10.06 16.19
CA ALA A 40 13.47 -11.24 15.37
C ALA A 40 12.74 -11.14 14.02
N PHE A 41 13.43 -11.52 12.95
CA PHE A 41 12.82 -11.70 11.64
C PHE A 41 12.65 -13.19 11.36
N THR A 42 11.48 -13.56 10.88
CA THR A 42 11.21 -14.90 10.36
C THR A 42 10.85 -14.76 8.90
N CYS A 43 11.55 -15.48 8.04
CA CYS A 43 11.26 -15.45 6.62
C CYS A 43 9.84 -15.96 6.35
N LYS A 44 9.03 -15.13 5.72
CA LYS A 44 7.70 -15.47 5.23
C LYS A 44 7.63 -15.12 3.75
N HIS A 45 7.04 -16.00 2.94
CA HIS A 45 6.82 -15.73 1.53
C HIS A 45 5.44 -15.12 1.33
N GLN A 46 5.34 -14.11 0.46
CA GLN A 46 4.05 -13.51 0.13
C GLN A 46 3.16 -14.54 -0.56
N ILE A 47 1.96 -14.74 0.01
CA ILE A 47 0.91 -15.54 -0.59
C ILE A 47 0.04 -14.61 -1.44
N ILE A 48 -0.22 -15.02 -2.68
CA ILE A 48 -1.15 -14.33 -3.58
C ILE A 48 -2.21 -15.38 -3.97
N PRO A 49 -3.49 -15.19 -3.64
CA PRO A 49 -4.54 -16.10 -4.07
C PRO A 49 -4.55 -16.26 -5.59
N GLU A 50 -4.89 -17.47 -6.04
CA GLU A 50 -5.07 -17.76 -7.47
C GLU A 50 -6.23 -16.95 -8.04
N ALA A 51 -6.08 -16.49 -9.28
CA ALA A 51 -7.09 -15.72 -9.98
C ALA A 51 -8.00 -16.62 -10.82
N SER A 52 -9.16 -16.12 -11.20
CA SER A 52 -10.02 -16.82 -12.17
C SER A 52 -9.38 -16.84 -13.56
N ALA A 53 -9.72 -17.85 -14.38
CA ALA A 53 -9.24 -17.93 -15.76
C ALA A 53 -9.57 -16.67 -16.58
N ASP A 54 -10.77 -16.12 -16.40
CA ASP A 54 -11.24 -14.93 -17.12
C ASP A 54 -10.36 -13.71 -16.84
N THR A 55 -9.94 -13.52 -15.59
CA THR A 55 -9.09 -12.39 -15.22
C THR A 55 -7.62 -12.64 -15.50
N ASP A 56 -7.18 -13.89 -15.44
CA ASP A 56 -5.81 -14.30 -15.76
C ASP A 56 -5.49 -14.13 -17.25
N VAL A 57 -6.46 -14.35 -18.15
CA VAL A 57 -6.31 -14.03 -19.59
C VAL A 57 -6.01 -12.54 -19.81
N LEU A 58 -6.75 -11.65 -19.16
CA LEU A 58 -6.51 -10.20 -19.26
C LEU A 58 -5.14 -9.82 -18.74
N PHE A 59 -4.74 -10.39 -17.60
CA PHE A 59 -3.41 -10.17 -17.03
C PHE A 59 -2.30 -10.65 -17.96
N LYS A 60 -2.40 -11.87 -18.49
CA LYS A 60 -1.41 -12.44 -19.42
C LYS A 60 -1.30 -11.62 -20.69
N TYR A 61 -2.40 -11.16 -21.25
CA TYR A 61 -2.37 -10.30 -22.43
C TYR A 61 -1.73 -8.94 -22.13
N ALA A 62 -2.04 -8.32 -20.98
CA ALA A 62 -1.38 -7.10 -20.53
C ALA A 62 0.15 -7.30 -20.33
N ARG A 63 0.57 -8.45 -19.81
CA ARG A 63 2.00 -8.83 -19.70
C ARG A 63 2.66 -8.96 -21.06
N TRP A 64 1.98 -9.59 -22.02
CA TRP A 64 2.46 -9.73 -23.39
C TRP A 64 2.63 -8.35 -24.04
N LEU A 65 1.63 -7.47 -23.98
CA LEU A 65 1.74 -6.09 -24.47
C LEU A 65 2.91 -5.35 -23.81
N GLN A 66 3.05 -5.47 -22.49
CA GLN A 66 4.12 -4.81 -21.76
C GLN A 66 5.51 -5.26 -22.21
N LYS A 67 5.69 -6.56 -22.51
CA LYS A 67 6.95 -7.11 -23.04
C LYS A 67 7.24 -6.61 -24.46
N ASN A 68 6.21 -6.51 -25.30
CA ASN A 68 6.35 -6.02 -26.67
C ASN A 68 6.46 -4.48 -26.76
N ASN A 69 6.19 -3.76 -25.67
CA ASN A 69 6.33 -2.30 -25.59
C ASN A 69 7.57 -1.81 -24.82
N LEU A 70 8.55 -2.68 -24.53
CA LEU A 70 9.74 -2.29 -23.74
C LEU A 70 10.66 -1.30 -24.46
N ILE A 71 10.79 -1.43 -25.80
CA ILE A 71 11.67 -0.61 -26.63
C ILE A 71 10.92 0.61 -27.14
N ASN A 72 9.76 0.40 -27.78
CA ASN A 72 8.98 1.46 -28.41
C ASN A 72 8.41 2.47 -27.38
N ARG A 73 8.11 2.00 -26.15
CA ARG A 73 7.57 2.81 -25.05
C ARG A 73 6.38 3.66 -25.49
N ASP A 74 5.52 3.08 -26.32
CA ASP A 74 4.32 3.72 -26.82
C ASP A 74 3.34 3.93 -25.65
N LYS A 75 3.01 5.20 -25.39
CA LYS A 75 2.10 5.59 -24.32
C LYS A 75 0.66 5.11 -24.54
N MET A 76 0.25 4.91 -25.80
CA MET A 76 -1.08 4.38 -26.12
C MET A 76 -1.19 2.92 -25.70
N VAL A 77 -0.13 2.14 -25.95
CA VAL A 77 -0.04 0.74 -25.47
C VAL A 77 0.02 0.70 -23.94
N ASP A 78 0.71 1.63 -23.29
CA ASP A 78 0.72 1.72 -21.83
C ASP A 78 -0.67 2.03 -21.24
N ALA A 79 -1.49 2.85 -21.92
CA ALA A 79 -2.87 3.10 -21.53
C ALA A 79 -3.73 1.83 -21.66
N GLU A 80 -3.53 1.03 -22.71
CA GLU A 80 -4.20 -0.26 -22.88
C GLU A 80 -3.79 -1.27 -21.79
N ILE A 81 -2.48 -1.40 -21.53
CA ILE A 81 -1.95 -2.25 -20.45
C ILE A 81 -2.57 -1.85 -19.10
N ALA A 82 -2.62 -0.55 -18.79
CA ALA A 82 -3.21 -0.07 -17.55
C ALA A 82 -4.71 -0.40 -17.47
N ARG A 83 -5.46 -0.30 -18.58
CA ARG A 83 -6.88 -0.67 -18.64
C ARG A 83 -7.07 -2.17 -18.38
N LEU A 84 -6.28 -3.03 -19.01
CA LEU A 84 -6.38 -4.48 -18.82
C LEU A 84 -6.06 -4.90 -17.39
N TYR A 85 -4.97 -4.35 -16.81
CA TYR A 85 -4.66 -4.62 -15.42
C TYR A 85 -5.74 -4.12 -14.47
N ARG A 86 -6.33 -2.95 -14.75
CA ARG A 86 -7.43 -2.41 -13.95
C ARG A 86 -8.63 -3.35 -13.96
N ILE A 87 -9.09 -3.79 -15.14
CA ILE A 87 -10.22 -4.72 -15.25
C ILE A 87 -9.91 -6.02 -14.48
N ALA A 88 -8.73 -6.61 -14.66
CA ALA A 88 -8.35 -7.82 -13.96
C ALA A 88 -8.28 -7.61 -12.42
N ALA A 89 -7.68 -6.51 -11.97
CA ALA A 89 -7.54 -6.15 -10.56
C ALA A 89 -8.89 -5.97 -9.86
N GLU A 90 -9.82 -5.25 -10.51
CA GLU A 90 -11.18 -5.04 -10.00
C GLU A 90 -11.97 -6.35 -9.84
N ASN A 91 -11.56 -7.40 -10.55
CA ASN A 91 -12.21 -8.71 -10.55
C ASN A 91 -11.36 -9.77 -9.83
N GLY A 92 -10.50 -9.36 -8.88
CA GLY A 92 -9.79 -10.28 -7.98
C GLY A 92 -8.41 -10.74 -8.45
N HIS A 93 -7.87 -10.20 -9.54
CA HIS A 93 -6.53 -10.55 -10.01
C HIS A 93 -5.43 -9.74 -9.30
N TYR A 94 -4.99 -10.22 -8.13
CA TYR A 94 -4.06 -9.47 -7.27
C TYR A 94 -2.68 -9.20 -7.88
N LYS A 95 -2.15 -10.06 -8.76
CA LYS A 95 -0.91 -9.78 -9.52
C LYS A 95 -1.10 -8.60 -10.48
N ALA A 96 -2.32 -8.40 -11.01
CA ALA A 96 -2.63 -7.27 -11.89
C ALA A 96 -2.70 -5.99 -11.07
N SER A 97 -3.36 -6.02 -9.90
CA SER A 97 -3.37 -4.90 -8.94
C SER A 97 -1.94 -4.47 -8.56
N ILE A 98 -1.08 -5.44 -8.22
CA ILE A 98 0.32 -5.18 -7.89
C ILE A 98 1.07 -4.54 -9.08
N ASN A 99 0.90 -5.06 -10.30
CA ASN A 99 1.56 -4.50 -11.48
C ASN A 99 1.07 -3.11 -11.86
N LEU A 100 -0.23 -2.86 -11.73
CA LEU A 100 -0.85 -1.57 -11.99
C LEU A 100 -0.32 -0.50 -11.03
N GLN A 101 -0.34 -0.77 -9.72
CA GLN A 101 0.17 0.16 -8.71
C GLN A 101 1.68 0.37 -8.85
N ASN A 102 2.45 -0.68 -9.12
CA ASN A 102 3.88 -0.58 -9.41
C ASN A 102 4.20 0.26 -10.66
N GLY A 103 3.39 0.16 -11.71
CA GLY A 103 3.53 1.02 -12.88
C GLY A 103 3.16 2.47 -12.58
N ALA A 104 2.18 2.69 -11.71
CA ALA A 104 1.81 4.03 -11.25
C ALA A 104 2.91 4.71 -10.45
N LEU A 105 3.55 3.99 -9.52
CA LEU A 105 4.69 4.48 -8.74
C LEU A 105 5.88 4.86 -9.63
N ARG A 106 6.06 4.21 -10.78
CA ARG A 106 7.11 4.53 -11.76
C ARG A 106 6.67 5.58 -12.79
N GLY A 107 5.49 6.19 -12.63
CA GLY A 107 4.94 7.17 -13.57
C GLY A 107 4.51 6.61 -14.93
N ARG A 108 4.48 5.28 -15.09
CA ARG A 108 4.07 4.63 -16.35
C ARG A 108 2.56 4.61 -16.52
N PHE A 109 1.83 4.43 -15.42
CA PHE A 109 0.37 4.40 -15.40
C PHE A 109 -0.18 5.55 -14.55
N SER A 110 -1.37 6.04 -14.91
CA SER A 110 -2.08 7.04 -14.11
C SER A 110 -3.18 6.38 -13.30
N LEU A 111 -3.11 6.56 -11.97
CA LEU A 111 -4.11 6.13 -11.00
C LEU A 111 -4.45 7.33 -10.09
N SER A 112 -5.74 7.51 -9.81
CA SER A 112 -6.19 8.50 -8.84
C SER A 112 -5.80 8.10 -7.41
N SER A 113 -5.81 9.07 -6.49
CA SER A 113 -5.59 8.81 -5.06
C SER A 113 -6.54 7.77 -4.49
N HIS A 114 -7.83 7.91 -4.80
CA HIS A 114 -8.85 6.97 -4.36
C HIS A 114 -8.63 5.56 -4.92
N GLU A 115 -8.24 5.45 -6.19
CA GLU A 115 -7.95 4.16 -6.82
C GLU A 115 -6.76 3.45 -6.14
N ARG A 116 -5.67 4.19 -5.86
CA ARG A 116 -4.49 3.64 -5.16
C ARG A 116 -4.85 3.05 -3.80
N LEU A 117 -5.59 3.79 -2.98
CA LEU A 117 -6.01 3.33 -1.66
C LEU A 117 -6.97 2.14 -1.74
N ARG A 118 -7.95 2.18 -2.65
CA ARG A 118 -8.92 1.10 -2.81
C ARG A 118 -8.25 -0.21 -3.27
N LEU A 119 -7.35 -0.16 -4.25
CA LEU A 119 -6.58 -1.32 -4.70
C LEU A 119 -5.65 -1.86 -3.60
N SER A 120 -5.06 -0.98 -2.78
CA SER A 120 -4.27 -1.38 -1.61
C SER A 120 -5.12 -2.07 -0.55
N GLN A 121 -6.32 -1.55 -0.28
CA GLN A 121 -7.25 -2.16 0.67
C GLN A 121 -7.72 -3.54 0.20
N GLN A 122 -8.07 -3.69 -1.08
CA GLN A 122 -8.44 -4.99 -1.65
C GLN A 122 -7.31 -6.04 -1.47
N LEU A 123 -6.04 -5.64 -1.62
CA LEU A 123 -4.91 -6.53 -1.35
C LEU A 123 -4.82 -6.90 0.13
N ILE A 124 -5.03 -5.95 1.04
CA ILE A 124 -5.03 -6.19 2.49
C ILE A 124 -6.15 -7.15 2.89
N ASP A 125 -7.37 -6.93 2.40
CA ASP A 125 -8.54 -7.76 2.67
C ASP A 125 -8.33 -9.20 2.17
N ALA A 126 -7.66 -9.35 1.03
CA ALA A 126 -7.23 -10.63 0.48
C ALA A 126 -5.99 -11.24 1.15
N LYS A 127 -5.48 -10.63 2.22
CA LYS A 127 -4.27 -11.04 2.96
C LYS A 127 -3.00 -11.07 2.10
N VAL A 128 -2.95 -10.25 1.05
CA VAL A 128 -1.78 -10.08 0.20
C VAL A 128 -0.90 -8.96 0.77
N ALA A 129 0.29 -9.33 1.24
CA ALA A 129 1.22 -8.43 1.94
C ALA A 129 1.58 -7.14 1.17
N ALA A 130 1.52 -7.17 -0.17
CA ALA A 130 1.75 -6.01 -1.02
C ALA A 130 0.82 -4.82 -0.73
N GLY A 131 -0.40 -5.06 -0.22
CA GLY A 131 -1.30 -3.97 0.15
C GLY A 131 -0.71 -3.07 1.25
N TYR A 132 -0.14 -3.67 2.31
CA TYR A 132 0.57 -2.92 3.35
C TYR A 132 1.78 -2.16 2.82
N TYR A 133 2.52 -2.77 1.88
CA TYR A 133 3.68 -2.13 1.24
C TYR A 133 3.30 -0.87 0.45
N PHE A 134 2.20 -0.91 -0.31
CA PHE A 134 1.74 0.28 -1.04
C PHE A 134 1.29 1.40 -0.10
N ILE A 135 0.57 1.08 0.99
CA ILE A 135 0.22 2.08 2.02
C ILE A 135 1.49 2.68 2.65
N ALA A 136 2.51 1.87 2.92
CA ALA A 136 3.79 2.36 3.44
C ALA A 136 4.42 3.41 2.52
N ILE A 137 4.50 3.13 1.21
CA ILE A 137 5.03 4.07 0.22
C ILE A 137 4.20 5.37 0.17
N TYR A 138 2.87 5.26 0.23
CA TYR A 138 2.01 6.44 0.17
C TYR A 138 2.18 7.33 1.41
N LEU A 139 2.34 6.75 2.60
CA LEU A 139 2.67 7.48 3.82
C LEU A 139 4.08 8.07 3.76
N GLU A 140 5.08 7.34 3.25
CA GLU A 140 6.46 7.82 3.18
C GLU A 140 6.60 9.09 2.31
N HIS A 141 5.77 9.21 1.28
CA HIS A 141 5.84 10.31 0.30
C HIS A 141 4.66 11.30 0.36
N GLY A 142 3.69 11.11 1.26
CA GLY A 142 2.50 11.97 1.29
C GLY A 142 1.68 11.89 0.00
N ALA A 143 1.34 10.68 -0.43
CA ALA A 143 0.66 10.42 -1.69
C ALA A 143 -0.68 9.71 -1.48
N ALA A 144 -1.46 9.57 -2.57
CA ALA A 144 -2.76 8.92 -2.55
C ALA A 144 -3.78 9.55 -1.57
N GLY A 145 -3.60 10.82 -1.21
CA GLY A 145 -4.45 11.52 -0.24
C GLY A 145 -4.05 11.30 1.23
N LEU A 146 -2.94 10.61 1.49
CA LEU A 146 -2.36 10.49 2.82
C LEU A 146 -1.34 11.60 3.04
N ALA A 147 -1.30 12.16 4.25
CA ALA A 147 -0.23 13.04 4.67
C ALA A 147 1.08 12.25 4.79
N GLN A 148 2.21 12.94 4.63
CA GLN A 148 3.51 12.32 4.80
C GLN A 148 3.72 11.95 6.28
N ASP A 149 3.95 10.67 6.56
CA ASP A 149 4.20 10.13 7.89
C ASP A 149 5.22 8.97 7.81
N PRO A 150 6.52 9.28 7.89
CA PRO A 150 7.58 8.27 7.77
C PRO A 150 7.59 7.24 8.91
N GLU A 151 7.13 7.61 10.11
CA GLU A 151 7.08 6.69 11.25
C GLU A 151 5.98 5.65 11.05
N MET A 152 4.80 6.10 10.65
CA MET A 152 3.71 5.19 10.29
C MET A 152 4.09 4.34 9.07
N ALA A 153 4.76 4.92 8.06
CA ALA A 153 5.27 4.18 6.91
C ALA A 153 6.19 3.02 7.34
N LEU A 154 7.13 3.25 8.26
CA LEU A 154 8.00 2.19 8.80
C LEU A 154 7.22 1.07 9.48
N ARG A 155 6.14 1.38 10.20
CA ARG A 155 5.25 0.36 10.80
C ARG A 155 4.55 -0.47 9.72
N TYR A 156 4.09 0.15 8.64
CA TYR A 156 3.48 -0.55 7.51
C TYR A 156 4.51 -1.38 6.72
N TYR A 157 5.74 -0.89 6.52
CA TYR A 157 6.82 -1.69 5.94
C TYR A 157 7.13 -2.91 6.80
N ARG A 158 7.23 -2.77 8.13
CA ARG A 158 7.42 -3.91 9.04
C ARG A 158 6.29 -4.92 8.91
N LYS A 159 5.03 -4.46 8.95
CA LYS A 159 3.88 -5.33 8.75
C LYS A 159 3.92 -6.04 7.39
N ALA A 160 4.23 -5.34 6.31
CA ALA A 160 4.36 -5.94 4.98
C ALA A 160 5.46 -7.00 4.92
N ALA A 161 6.63 -6.75 5.52
CA ALA A 161 7.74 -7.69 5.56
C ALA A 161 7.41 -8.95 6.37
N ASP A 162 6.75 -8.77 7.52
CA ASP A 162 6.29 -9.85 8.40
C ASP A 162 5.17 -10.68 7.76
N GLU A 163 4.38 -10.08 6.88
CA GLU A 163 3.40 -10.77 6.03
C GLU A 163 4.00 -11.34 4.74
N GLY A 164 5.30 -11.13 4.51
CA GLY A 164 6.07 -11.80 3.48
C GLY A 164 6.33 -10.99 2.21
N ASN A 165 5.97 -9.71 2.16
CA ASN A 165 6.21 -8.89 0.98
C ASN A 165 7.73 -8.74 0.71
N PRO A 166 8.24 -9.18 -0.45
CA PRO A 166 9.67 -9.20 -0.71
C PRO A 166 10.27 -7.80 -0.84
N GLN A 167 9.52 -6.81 -1.36
CA GLN A 167 10.00 -5.43 -1.44
C GLN A 167 10.14 -4.79 -0.06
N ALA A 168 9.21 -5.05 0.85
CA ALA A 168 9.29 -4.59 2.23
C ALA A 168 10.44 -5.26 3.00
N GLN A 169 10.66 -6.56 2.78
CA GLN A 169 11.83 -7.28 3.33
C GLN A 169 13.13 -6.65 2.85
N ALA A 170 13.27 -6.37 1.55
CA ALA A 170 14.45 -5.69 1.01
C ALA A 170 14.61 -4.27 1.60
N PHE A 171 13.53 -3.47 1.63
CA PHE A 171 13.55 -2.12 2.18
C PHE A 171 14.03 -2.09 3.64
N LEU A 172 13.49 -2.97 4.49
CA LEU A 172 13.94 -3.04 5.90
C LEU A 172 15.35 -3.61 6.02
N GLY A 173 15.72 -4.56 5.15
CA GLY A 173 17.09 -5.02 5.01
C GLY A 173 18.06 -3.86 4.80
N GLU A 174 17.77 -2.95 3.86
CA GLU A 174 18.58 -1.76 3.60
C GLU A 174 18.68 -0.84 4.83
N LYS A 175 17.56 -0.62 5.53
CA LYS A 175 17.55 0.20 6.75
C LYS A 175 18.36 -0.43 7.89
N LEU A 176 18.47 -1.76 7.95
CA LEU A 176 19.16 -2.52 9.01
C LEU A 176 20.62 -2.88 8.66
N PHE A 177 20.99 -2.82 7.38
CA PHE A 177 22.31 -3.21 6.87
C PHE A 177 23.51 -2.43 7.44
N PRO A 178 23.43 -1.11 7.77
CA PRO A 178 24.56 -0.41 8.37
C PRO A 178 25.12 -1.19 9.56
N ALA A 179 26.45 -1.39 9.58
CA ALA A 179 27.11 -2.37 10.46
C ALA A 179 26.79 -2.22 11.96
N LYS A 180 26.34 -1.04 12.40
CA LYS A 180 25.97 -0.73 13.78
C LYS A 180 24.50 -1.00 14.14
N ARG A 181 23.64 -1.38 13.19
CA ARG A 181 22.19 -1.59 13.43
C ARG A 181 21.85 -3.06 13.66
N ALA A 182 21.67 -3.85 12.61
CA ALA A 182 21.37 -5.26 12.71
C ALA A 182 21.76 -6.02 11.42
N PRO A 183 23.06 -6.08 11.06
CA PRO A 183 23.51 -6.61 9.77
C PRO A 183 23.11 -8.07 9.54
N GLN A 184 23.04 -8.90 10.59
CA GLN A 184 22.60 -10.30 10.47
C GLN A 184 21.12 -10.40 10.09
N VAL A 185 20.25 -9.61 10.72
CA VAL A 185 18.82 -9.55 10.40
C VAL A 185 18.62 -9.00 8.99
N ALA A 186 19.37 -7.97 8.60
CA ALA A 186 19.36 -7.43 7.24
C ALA A 186 19.64 -8.52 6.20
N MET A 187 20.70 -9.32 6.41
CA MET A 187 21.05 -10.42 5.51
C MET A 187 19.96 -11.50 5.44
N GLN A 188 19.28 -11.80 6.55
CA GLN A 188 18.15 -12.73 6.54
C GLN A 188 16.98 -12.18 5.71
N MET A 189 16.66 -10.89 5.85
CA MET A 189 15.61 -10.23 5.08
C MET A 189 15.93 -10.19 3.59
N PHE A 190 17.17 -9.84 3.22
CA PHE A 190 17.61 -9.86 1.83
C PHE A 190 17.53 -11.26 1.21
N ARG A 191 17.98 -12.28 1.94
CA ARG A 191 17.89 -13.67 1.49
C ARG A 191 16.44 -14.08 1.26
N CYS A 192 15.54 -13.75 2.19
CA CYS A 192 14.12 -14.07 2.05
C CYS A 192 13.49 -13.36 0.84
N ALA A 193 13.81 -12.08 0.62
CA ALA A 193 13.32 -11.32 -0.52
C ALA A 193 13.80 -11.91 -1.85
N ALA A 194 15.09 -12.30 -1.95
CA ALA A 194 15.68 -12.87 -3.15
C ALA A 194 15.03 -14.22 -3.54
N LEU A 195 14.81 -15.11 -2.57
CA LEU A 195 14.18 -16.42 -2.79
C LEU A 195 12.77 -16.32 -3.40
N GLN A 196 12.06 -15.21 -3.16
CA GLN A 196 10.75 -14.95 -3.74
C GLN A 196 10.80 -14.40 -5.17
N GLY A 197 11.93 -13.82 -5.58
CA GLY A 197 12.18 -13.31 -6.93
C GLY A 197 12.65 -14.40 -7.89
N GLU A 198 13.46 -15.35 -7.41
CA GLU A 198 14.00 -16.45 -8.23
C GLU A 198 12.90 -17.41 -8.74
N GLY A 199 11.76 -17.51 -8.04
CA GLY A 199 10.64 -18.37 -8.43
C GLY A 199 9.64 -17.79 -9.44
N LYS A 200 9.83 -16.56 -9.95
CA LYS A 200 8.82 -15.84 -10.77
C LYS A 200 9.29 -15.40 -12.16
N SER A 201 10.40 -15.95 -12.65
CA SER A 201 10.82 -15.82 -14.05
C SER A 201 10.02 -16.78 -14.94
N GLY A 202 8.72 -16.53 -15.10
CA GLY A 202 7.79 -17.29 -15.95
C GLY A 202 6.71 -16.39 -16.54
#